data_AF-A0A1Q4DGX4-F1
#
_entry.id   AF-A0A1Q4DGX4-F1
#
_cell.length_a   1.000
_cell.length_b   1.000
_cell.length_c   1.000
_cell.angle_alpha   90.00
_cell.angle_beta   90.00
_cell.angle_gamma   90.00
#
_symmetry.space_group_name_H-M   'P 1'
#
loop_
_entity.id
_entity.type
_entity.pdbx_description
1 polymer ?
#
loop_
_entity_poly.entity_id
_entity_poly.type
_entity_poly.pdbx_seq_one_letter_code
_entity_poly.pdbx_strand_id
1 'polypeptide(L)'
;MAEARELTNAELRAVSGLALDGEPRRRLNDRKLVTSTKVGRSFTHEITDDGVAWCTAELSQPVPARAGYLGGALYALLAGLARSGQPLHEIFRPDVEQQIRGAYLRLAKPGEWVGLAELREQLFGVPRPAVDAELERMASTPGVHVQAEPNQKALTGAHRAAAVRFGGDDRHMLMIEAG
;
A
#
# COMPACT_ATOMS: atom_id res chain seq x y z
N MET A 1 8.01 -2.54 -4.98
CA MET A 1 7.19 -2.62 -6.21
C MET A 1 5.71 -2.69 -5.89
N ALA A 2 5.18 -3.75 -5.25
CA ALA A 2 3.77 -3.78 -4.84
C ALA A 2 3.50 -2.94 -3.57
N GLU A 3 4.29 -3.13 -2.52
CA GLU A 3 4.12 -2.39 -1.27
C GLU A 3 4.79 -1.00 -1.26
N ALA A 4 5.62 -0.70 -2.28
CA ALA A 4 6.34 0.58 -2.45
C ALA A 4 7.00 1.15 -1.18
N ARG A 5 7.43 0.29 -0.24
CA ARG A 5 8.03 0.65 1.05
C ARG A 5 8.95 -0.46 1.56
N GLU A 6 9.71 -0.16 2.61
CA GLU A 6 10.44 -1.17 3.38
C GLU A 6 9.49 -2.11 4.13
N LEU A 7 9.82 -3.40 4.15
CA LEU A 7 9.07 -4.43 4.87
C LEU A 7 9.96 -5.20 5.85
N THR A 8 9.49 -5.36 7.08
CA THR A 8 10.06 -6.31 8.04
C THR A 8 9.78 -7.75 7.63
N ASN A 9 10.54 -8.70 8.18
CA ASN A 9 10.23 -10.13 8.02
C ASN A 9 8.84 -10.55 8.54
N ALA A 10 8.30 -9.85 9.53
CA ALA A 10 6.94 -10.11 10.02
C ALA A 10 5.90 -9.69 8.97
N GLU A 11 6.07 -8.51 8.37
CA GLU A 11 5.20 -8.01 7.31
C GLU A 11 5.32 -8.84 6.03
N LEU A 12 6.54 -9.19 5.60
CA LEU A 12 6.76 -10.08 4.45
C LEU A 12 6.02 -11.41 4.60
N ARG A 13 6.06 -12.01 5.81
CA ARG A 13 5.32 -13.24 6.10
C ARG A 13 3.82 -13.03 6.01
N ALA A 14 3.30 -11.91 6.51
CA ALA A 14 1.88 -11.61 6.45
C ALA A 14 1.39 -11.46 5.00
N VAL A 15 2.15 -10.79 4.13
CA VAL A 15 1.72 -10.51 2.74
C VAL A 15 1.99 -11.65 1.75
N SER A 16 3.07 -12.42 1.95
CA SER A 16 3.55 -13.41 0.97
C SER A 16 3.69 -14.83 1.51
N GLY A 17 3.53 -15.02 2.82
CA GLY A 17 3.85 -16.29 3.49
C GLY A 17 5.35 -16.56 3.62
N LEU A 18 6.23 -15.66 3.16
CA LEU A 18 7.68 -15.84 3.14
C LEU A 18 8.39 -14.89 4.11
N ALA A 19 9.50 -15.33 4.68
CA ALA A 19 10.48 -14.44 5.30
C ALA A 19 11.76 -14.44 4.45
N LEU A 20 12.44 -13.30 4.45
CA LEU A 20 13.74 -13.12 3.84
C LEU A 20 14.83 -13.09 4.93
N ASP A 21 15.25 -14.27 5.37
CA ASP A 21 16.31 -14.46 6.36
C ASP A 21 17.44 -15.34 5.82
N GLY A 22 18.47 -15.54 6.66
CA GLY A 22 19.56 -16.48 6.39
C GLY A 22 20.22 -16.32 5.02
N GLU A 23 20.29 -17.44 4.31
CA GLU A 23 20.95 -17.56 3.00
C GLU A 23 20.17 -16.90 1.85
N PRO A 24 18.83 -17.09 1.71
CA PRO A 24 18.06 -16.38 0.70
C PRO A 24 18.26 -14.86 0.71
N ARG A 25 18.29 -14.25 1.91
CA ARG A 25 18.56 -12.82 2.07
C ARG A 25 19.94 -12.42 1.55
N ARG A 26 20.98 -13.15 1.95
CA ARG A 26 22.36 -12.87 1.50
C ARG A 26 22.46 -12.95 -0.01
N ARG A 27 21.90 -13.99 -0.61
CA ARG A 27 21.91 -14.16 -2.07
C ARG A 27 21.21 -13.03 -2.83
N LEU A 28 20.07 -12.55 -2.34
CA LEU A 28 19.38 -11.41 -2.97
C LEU A 28 20.14 -10.10 -2.79
N ASN A 29 20.75 -9.89 -1.62
CA ASN A 29 21.61 -8.74 -1.36
C ASN A 29 22.87 -8.76 -2.24
N ASP A 30 23.54 -9.91 -2.38
CA ASP A 30 24.75 -10.07 -3.18
C ASP A 30 24.47 -9.81 -4.67
N ARG A 31 23.27 -10.20 -5.13
CA ARG A 31 22.77 -9.89 -6.47
C ARG A 31 22.25 -8.46 -6.62
N LYS A 32 22.29 -7.65 -5.56
CA LYS A 32 21.77 -6.27 -5.50
C LYS A 32 20.29 -6.14 -5.85
N LEU A 33 19.51 -7.21 -5.73
CA LEU A 33 18.07 -7.18 -6.03
C LEU A 33 17.25 -6.65 -4.85
N VAL A 34 17.81 -6.75 -3.64
CA VAL A 34 17.18 -6.31 -2.39
C VAL A 34 18.25 -5.66 -1.52
N THR A 35 17.90 -4.56 -0.85
CA THR A 35 18.65 -4.01 0.26
C THR A 35 18.04 -4.51 1.55
N SER A 36 18.86 -4.96 2.50
CA SER A 36 18.39 -5.37 3.83
C SER A 36 19.11 -4.61 4.92
N THR A 37 18.35 -3.89 5.75
CA THR A 37 18.87 -3.10 6.88
C THR A 37 18.51 -3.78 8.19
N LYS A 38 19.47 -3.90 9.12
CA LYS A 38 19.21 -4.47 10.44
C LYS A 38 18.64 -3.40 11.36
N VAL A 39 17.42 -3.61 11.86
CA VAL A 39 16.74 -2.72 12.81
C VAL A 39 16.47 -3.49 14.10
N GLY A 40 17.24 -3.19 15.15
CA GLY A 40 17.20 -3.95 16.40
C GLY A 40 17.54 -5.43 16.20
N ARG A 41 16.55 -6.31 16.42
CA ARG A 41 16.69 -7.78 16.30
C ARG A 41 16.19 -8.33 14.96
N SER A 42 15.57 -7.52 14.11
CA SER A 42 15.00 -7.92 12.82
C SER A 42 15.69 -7.22 11.65
N PHE A 43 15.37 -7.66 10.43
CA PHE A 43 15.75 -6.98 9.20
C PHE A 43 14.51 -6.33 8.59
N THR A 44 14.71 -5.15 8.00
CA THR A 44 13.82 -4.53 7.02
C THR A 44 14.41 -4.72 5.63
N HIS A 45 13.55 -4.86 4.63
CA HIS A 45 13.92 -5.19 3.26
C HIS A 45 13.26 -4.22 2.29
N GLU A 46 14.04 -3.75 1.32
CA GLU A 46 13.59 -2.91 0.23
C GLU A 46 14.04 -3.51 -1.10
N ILE A 47 13.13 -3.56 -2.08
CA ILE A 47 13.51 -3.94 -3.43
C ILE A 47 14.26 -2.79 -4.09
N THR A 48 15.40 -3.09 -4.73
CA THR A 48 16.19 -2.10 -5.45
C THR A 48 15.62 -1.86 -6.85
N ASP A 49 16.12 -0.84 -7.57
CA ASP A 49 15.80 -0.64 -8.98
C ASP A 49 16.23 -1.85 -9.84
N ASP A 50 17.39 -2.46 -9.55
CA ASP A 50 17.85 -3.69 -10.20
C ASP A 50 16.90 -4.86 -9.90
N GLY A 51 16.38 -4.95 -8.68
CA GLY A 51 15.34 -5.90 -8.28
C GLY A 51 14.05 -5.69 -9.06
N VAL A 52 13.64 -4.44 -9.22
CA VAL A 52 12.46 -4.04 -10.01
C VAL A 52 12.63 -4.43 -11.47
N ALA A 53 13.78 -4.14 -12.06
CA ALA A 53 14.11 -4.53 -13.43
C ALA A 53 14.12 -6.05 -13.60
N TRP A 54 14.70 -6.78 -12.64
CA TRP A 54 14.71 -8.24 -12.64
C TRP A 54 13.29 -8.83 -12.57
N CYS A 55 12.43 -8.35 -11.67
CA CYS A 55 11.03 -8.79 -11.58
C CYS A 55 10.25 -8.53 -12.88
N THR A 56 10.49 -7.37 -13.50
CA THR A 56 9.85 -7.03 -14.78
C THR A 56 10.30 -7.98 -15.89
N ALA A 57 11.59 -8.29 -15.95
CA ALA A 57 12.14 -9.22 -16.92
C ALA A 57 11.66 -10.67 -16.72
N GLU A 58 11.35 -11.06 -15.48
CA GLU A 58 10.83 -12.39 -15.15
C GLU A 58 9.46 -12.66 -15.78
N LEU A 59 8.64 -11.62 -16.00
CA LEU A 59 7.28 -11.77 -16.53
C LEU A 59 7.21 -12.46 -17.89
N SER A 60 8.26 -12.33 -18.70
CA SER A 60 8.34 -12.88 -20.06
C SER A 60 9.27 -14.09 -20.16
N GLN A 61 9.80 -14.58 -19.04
CA GLN A 61 10.69 -15.75 -19.04
C GLN A 61 9.94 -17.04 -19.36
N PRO A 62 10.62 -18.03 -19.99
CA PRO A 62 10.03 -19.34 -20.17
C PRO A 62 9.80 -20.03 -18.82
N VAL A 63 8.80 -20.90 -18.78
CA VAL A 63 8.48 -21.70 -17.59
C VAL A 63 9.74 -22.51 -17.16
N PRO A 64 10.19 -22.42 -15.90
CA PRO A 64 11.34 -23.17 -15.44
C PRO A 64 11.16 -24.68 -15.58
N ALA A 65 12.26 -25.40 -15.84
CA ALA A 65 12.24 -26.85 -15.86
C ALA A 65 11.77 -27.39 -14.50
N ARG A 66 10.88 -28.38 -14.52
CA ARG A 66 10.29 -29.02 -13.33
C ARG A 66 9.39 -28.10 -12.47
N ALA A 67 8.83 -27.03 -13.02
CA ALA A 67 7.90 -26.15 -12.31
C ALA A 67 6.52 -26.80 -11.98
N GLY A 68 6.22 -27.94 -12.60
CA GLY A 68 4.93 -28.62 -12.43
C GLY A 68 3.74 -27.84 -13.02
N TYR A 69 2.53 -28.32 -12.78
CA TYR A 69 1.31 -27.71 -13.35
C TYR A 69 1.01 -26.33 -12.74
N LEU A 70 1.21 -26.14 -11.43
CA LEU A 70 1.02 -24.85 -10.77
C LEU A 70 2.03 -23.81 -11.25
N GLY A 71 3.30 -24.19 -11.40
CA GLY A 71 4.31 -23.31 -11.96
C GLY A 71 4.01 -22.96 -13.42
N GLY A 72 3.56 -23.92 -14.22
CA GLY A 72 3.09 -23.64 -15.58
C GLY A 72 1.93 -22.64 -15.63
N ALA A 73 0.92 -22.80 -14.76
CA ALA A 73 -0.21 -21.87 -14.67
C ALA A 73 0.23 -20.46 -14.24
N LEU A 74 1.12 -20.36 -13.24
CA LEU A 74 1.67 -19.09 -12.79
C LEU A 74 2.40 -18.37 -13.93
N TYR A 75 3.32 -19.04 -14.63
CA TYR A 75 4.06 -18.42 -15.72
C TYR A 75 3.17 -18.06 -16.92
N ALA A 76 2.07 -18.77 -17.15
CA ALA A 76 1.07 -18.36 -18.15
C ALA A 76 0.38 -17.04 -17.78
N LEU A 77 0.08 -16.82 -16.48
CA LEU A 77 -0.43 -15.55 -15.96
C LEU A 77 0.61 -14.43 -16.08
N LEU A 78 1.86 -14.69 -15.69
CA LEU A 78 2.97 -13.73 -15.83
C LEU A 78 3.15 -13.29 -17.30
N ALA A 79 3.12 -14.24 -18.23
CA ALA A 79 3.17 -13.94 -19.65
C ALA A 79 1.94 -13.14 -20.13
N GLY A 80 0.77 -13.36 -19.53
CA GLY A 80 -0.43 -12.55 -19.75
C GLY A 80 -0.25 -11.10 -19.32
N LEU A 81 0.33 -10.88 -18.13
CA LEU A 81 0.68 -9.53 -17.64
C LEU A 81 1.73 -8.87 -18.53
N ALA A 82 2.76 -9.60 -18.98
CA ALA A 82 3.73 -9.06 -19.93
C ALA A 82 3.07 -8.60 -21.24
N ARG A 83 2.08 -9.36 -21.75
CA ARG A 83 1.34 -9.01 -22.97
C ARG A 83 0.38 -7.83 -22.78
N SER A 84 -0.09 -7.54 -21.57
CA SER A 84 -0.96 -6.37 -21.35
C SER A 84 -0.22 -5.05 -21.56
N GLY A 85 1.12 -5.06 -21.45
CA GLY A 85 1.97 -3.89 -21.62
C GLY A 85 1.83 -2.84 -20.51
N GLN A 86 1.03 -3.12 -19.47
CA GLN A 86 0.90 -2.24 -18.32
C GLN A 86 2.13 -2.37 -17.42
N PRO A 87 2.71 -1.26 -16.97
CA PRO A 87 3.82 -1.33 -16.04
C PRO A 87 3.36 -1.89 -14.70
N LEU A 88 4.17 -2.75 -14.07
CA LEU A 88 3.78 -3.45 -12.83
C LEU A 88 3.40 -2.50 -11.68
N HIS A 89 3.97 -1.30 -11.63
CA HIS A 89 3.61 -0.31 -10.61
C HIS A 89 2.20 0.26 -10.78
N GLU A 90 1.62 0.22 -11.99
CA GLU A 90 0.22 0.58 -12.21
C GLU A 90 -0.71 -0.55 -11.77
N ILE A 91 -0.34 -1.81 -12.07
CA ILE A 91 -1.13 -2.99 -11.70
C ILE A 91 -1.15 -3.19 -10.18
N PHE A 92 0.00 -3.02 -9.53
CA PHE A 92 0.15 -3.18 -8.08
C PHE A 92 0.05 -1.86 -7.31
N ARG A 93 -0.49 -0.80 -7.92
CA ARG A 93 -0.74 0.45 -7.20
C ARG A 93 -1.62 0.13 -6.00
N PRO A 94 -1.23 0.52 -4.76
CA PRO A 94 -2.09 0.35 -3.62
C PRO A 94 -3.44 0.98 -3.90
N ASP A 95 -4.52 0.22 -3.75
CA ASP A 95 -5.89 0.75 -3.83
C ASP A 95 -6.18 1.54 -2.54
N VAL A 96 -5.63 2.76 -2.49
CA VAL A 96 -5.74 3.64 -1.33
C VAL A 96 -7.22 3.96 -1.06
N GLU A 97 -8.05 4.05 -2.08
CA GLU A 97 -9.50 4.25 -1.92
C GLU A 97 -10.13 3.06 -1.19
N GLN A 98 -9.88 1.83 -1.64
CA GLN A 98 -10.40 0.64 -0.98
C GLN A 98 -9.88 0.51 0.45
N GLN A 99 -8.62 0.87 0.70
CA GLN A 99 -8.05 0.88 2.04
C GLN A 99 -8.72 1.94 2.94
N ILE A 100 -8.98 3.14 2.44
CA ILE A 100 -9.72 4.20 3.14
C ILE A 100 -11.14 3.73 3.45
N ARG A 101 -11.87 3.18 2.47
CA ARG A 101 -13.23 2.66 2.66
C ARG A 101 -13.25 1.53 3.70
N GLY A 102 -12.29 0.61 3.63
CA GLY A 102 -12.14 -0.48 4.61
C GLY A 102 -11.74 0.00 6.01
N ALA A 103 -10.93 1.07 6.11
CA ALA A 103 -10.62 1.72 7.39
C ALA A 103 -11.86 2.41 7.98
N TYR A 104 -12.59 3.15 7.16
CA TYR A 104 -13.84 3.81 7.54
C TYR A 104 -14.87 2.82 8.09
N LEU A 105 -15.12 1.71 7.38
CA LEU A 105 -16.09 0.69 7.81
C LEU A 105 -15.71 -0.06 9.09
N ARG A 106 -14.43 -0.04 9.49
CA ARG A 106 -13.99 -0.56 10.80
C ARG A 106 -14.27 0.41 11.94
N LEU A 107 -14.29 1.70 11.64
CA LEU A 107 -14.44 2.77 12.63
C LEU A 107 -15.89 3.19 12.83
N ALA A 108 -16.72 3.10 11.79
CA ALA A 108 -18.09 3.59 11.82
C ALA A 108 -19.00 2.90 10.80
N LYS A 109 -20.31 3.11 10.96
CA LYS A 109 -21.30 2.71 9.96
C LYS A 109 -21.33 3.70 8.79
N PRO A 110 -21.84 3.30 7.61
CA PRO A 110 -22.08 4.25 6.53
C PRO A 110 -22.93 5.45 7.01
N GLY A 111 -22.51 6.66 6.65
CA GLY A 111 -23.16 7.92 7.04
C GLY A 111 -22.68 8.56 8.36
N GLU A 112 -21.85 7.88 9.16
CA GLU A 112 -21.30 8.43 10.41
C GLU A 112 -19.96 9.17 10.17
N TRP A 113 -19.72 10.24 10.93
CA TRP A 113 -18.46 11.00 10.80
C TRP A 113 -17.31 10.31 11.54
N VAL A 114 -16.19 10.15 10.84
CA VAL A 114 -14.93 9.59 11.35
C VAL A 114 -13.84 10.66 11.30
N GLY A 115 -13.08 10.81 12.38
CA GLY A 115 -11.92 11.70 12.41
C GLY A 115 -10.75 11.16 11.59
N LEU A 116 -10.04 12.05 10.89
CA LEU A 116 -8.90 11.68 10.06
C LEU A 116 -7.69 11.20 10.89
N ALA A 117 -7.61 11.55 12.17
CA ALA A 117 -6.57 11.03 13.06
C ALA A 117 -6.77 9.52 13.28
N GLU A 118 -7.98 9.12 13.66
CA GLU A 118 -8.37 7.72 13.88
C GLU A 118 -8.31 6.92 12.58
N LEU A 119 -8.77 7.52 11.47
CA LEU A 119 -8.69 6.87 10.15
C LEU A 119 -7.24 6.54 9.77
N ARG A 120 -6.30 7.46 10.00
CA ARG A 120 -4.88 7.25 9.65
C ARG A 120 -4.22 6.17 10.50
N GLU A 121 -4.62 6.01 11.75
CA GLU A 121 -4.14 4.90 12.59
C GLU A 121 -4.53 3.53 12.01
N GLN A 122 -5.63 3.46 11.26
CA GLN A 122 -6.11 2.25 10.59
C GLN A 122 -5.48 1.99 9.21
N LEU A 123 -4.69 2.93 8.68
CA LEU A 123 -4.06 2.90 7.35
C LEU A 123 -2.55 2.63 7.45
N PHE A 124 -2.18 1.57 8.16
CA PHE A 124 -0.78 1.20 8.33
C PHE A 124 -0.11 0.87 6.99
N GLY A 125 1.04 1.50 6.72
CA GLY A 125 1.82 1.27 5.51
C GLY A 125 1.45 2.15 4.31
N VAL A 126 0.43 3.01 4.42
CA VAL A 126 0.05 3.94 3.34
C VAL A 126 0.73 5.29 3.56
N PRO A 127 1.53 5.80 2.60
CA PRO A 127 2.15 7.11 2.72
C PRO A 127 1.10 8.22 2.88
N ARG A 128 1.32 9.14 3.83
CA ARG A 128 0.43 10.28 4.05
C ARG A 128 0.09 11.05 2.76
N PRO A 129 1.05 11.41 1.89
CA PRO A 129 0.73 12.12 0.65
C PRO A 129 -0.22 11.34 -0.26
N ALA A 130 -0.15 9.99 -0.25
CA ALA A 130 -1.04 9.15 -1.02
C ALA A 130 -2.47 9.15 -0.44
N VAL A 131 -2.60 9.07 0.89
CA VAL A 131 -3.90 9.21 1.58
C VAL A 131 -4.51 10.58 1.33
N ASP A 132 -3.71 11.65 1.41
CA ASP A 132 -4.18 13.03 1.25
C ASP A 132 -4.69 13.27 -0.17
N ALA A 133 -3.92 12.85 -1.18
CA ALA A 133 -4.33 12.91 -2.58
C ALA A 133 -5.57 12.06 -2.87
N GLU A 134 -5.70 10.89 -2.23
CA GLU A 134 -6.89 10.05 -2.38
C GLU A 134 -8.13 10.70 -1.77
N LEU A 135 -8.04 11.21 -0.54
CA LEU A 135 -9.15 11.89 0.13
C LEU A 135 -9.63 13.10 -0.68
N GLU A 136 -8.72 13.84 -1.32
CA GLU A 136 -9.07 14.94 -2.23
C GLU A 136 -9.84 14.44 -3.46
N ARG A 137 -9.39 13.34 -4.08
CA ARG A 137 -10.09 12.74 -5.23
C ARG A 137 -11.48 12.21 -4.82
N MET A 138 -11.55 11.47 -3.72
CA MET A 138 -12.78 10.89 -3.21
C MET A 138 -13.81 11.97 -2.82
N ALA A 139 -13.37 13.13 -2.33
CA ALA A 139 -14.28 14.24 -2.01
C ALA A 139 -15.07 14.77 -3.23
N SER A 140 -14.66 14.42 -4.45
CA SER A 140 -15.41 14.71 -5.68
C SER A 140 -16.40 13.60 -6.08
N THR A 141 -16.41 12.48 -5.36
CA THR A 141 -17.29 11.33 -5.63
C THR A 141 -18.61 11.47 -4.87
N PRO A 142 -19.76 11.17 -5.50
CA PRO A 142 -21.04 11.14 -4.79
C PRO A 142 -21.01 10.22 -3.55
N GLY A 143 -21.60 10.69 -2.46
CA GLY A 143 -21.69 9.94 -1.19
C GLY A 143 -20.41 9.96 -0.34
N VAL A 144 -19.37 10.72 -0.71
CA VAL A 144 -18.19 10.94 0.13
C VAL A 144 -18.10 12.41 0.53
N HIS A 145 -17.98 12.66 1.82
CA HIS A 145 -17.93 14.00 2.38
C HIS A 145 -16.71 14.16 3.28
N VAL A 146 -15.95 15.23 3.05
CA VAL A 146 -14.75 15.56 3.83
C VAL A 146 -14.86 17.00 4.30
N GLN A 147 -14.90 17.22 5.61
CA GLN A 147 -15.19 18.53 6.19
C GLN A 147 -14.25 18.92 7.33
N ALA A 148 -14.21 20.21 7.63
CA ALA A 148 -13.59 20.70 8.85
C ALA A 148 -14.41 20.25 10.07
N GLU A 149 -13.74 19.99 11.19
CA GLU A 149 -14.43 19.71 12.45
C GLU A 149 -15.28 20.94 12.86
N PRO A 150 -16.61 20.81 12.97
CA PRO A 150 -17.46 21.94 13.35
C PRO A 150 -17.15 22.47 14.75
N ASN A 151 -16.76 21.62 15.70
CA ASN A 151 -16.32 22.03 17.03
C ASN A 151 -14.80 22.23 17.08
N GLN A 152 -14.33 23.37 16.57
CA GLN A 152 -12.90 23.72 16.55
C GLN A 152 -12.21 23.66 17.92
N LYS A 153 -12.95 23.82 19.02
CA LYS A 153 -12.41 23.71 20.39
C LYS A 153 -12.08 22.27 20.79
N ALA A 154 -12.66 21.27 20.12
CA ALA A 154 -12.36 19.85 20.32
C ALA A 154 -11.12 19.38 19.53
N LEU A 155 -10.52 20.24 18.69
CA LEU A 155 -9.33 19.88 17.93
C LEU A 155 -8.09 19.73 18.83
N THR A 156 -7.61 18.50 18.94
CA THR A 156 -6.35 18.16 19.58
C THR A 156 -5.17 18.46 18.63
N GLY A 157 -3.94 18.40 19.15
CA GLY A 157 -2.75 18.46 18.30
C GLY A 157 -2.73 17.34 17.25
N ALA A 158 -3.19 16.14 17.62
CA ALA A 158 -3.30 15.00 16.71
C ALA A 158 -4.31 15.25 15.58
N HIS A 159 -5.47 15.86 15.87
CA HIS A 159 -6.46 16.18 14.84
C HIS A 159 -5.91 17.18 13.81
N ARG A 160 -5.26 18.25 14.27
CA ARG A 160 -4.61 19.23 13.38
C ARG A 160 -3.49 18.59 12.59
N ALA A 161 -2.68 17.77 13.24
CA ALA A 161 -1.61 17.05 12.58
C ALA A 161 -2.16 16.07 11.54
N ALA A 162 -3.34 15.50 11.70
CA ALA A 162 -3.94 14.55 10.75
C ALA A 162 -4.76 15.20 9.63
N ALA A 163 -4.95 16.52 9.67
CA ALA A 163 -5.79 17.23 8.70
C ALA A 163 -5.31 17.04 7.25
N VAL A 164 -6.27 17.08 6.32
CA VAL A 164 -6.03 17.17 4.87
C VAL A 164 -6.44 18.56 4.39
N ARG A 165 -5.65 19.14 3.49
CA ARG A 165 -5.85 20.53 3.06
C ARG A 165 -6.43 20.61 1.66
N PHE A 166 -7.63 21.17 1.52
CA PHE A 166 -8.26 21.39 0.22
C PHE A 166 -8.39 22.88 -0.04
N GLY A 167 -7.84 23.37 -1.16
CA GLY A 167 -7.96 24.77 -1.55
C GLY A 167 -7.50 25.80 -0.50
N GLY A 168 -6.68 25.40 0.47
CA GLY A 168 -6.22 26.25 1.56
C GLY A 168 -6.84 25.99 2.92
N ASP A 169 -7.91 25.18 3.01
CA ASP A 169 -8.62 24.89 4.26
C ASP A 169 -8.32 23.49 4.80
N ASP A 170 -8.13 23.38 6.12
CA ASP A 170 -7.87 22.11 6.80
C ASP A 170 -9.19 21.37 7.12
N ARG A 171 -9.28 20.13 6.64
CA ARG A 171 -10.39 19.20 6.85
C ARG A 171 -9.95 18.10 7.81
N HIS A 172 -10.88 17.67 8.66
CA HIS A 172 -10.59 16.83 9.83
C HIS A 172 -11.47 15.59 9.92
N MET A 173 -12.59 15.57 9.19
CA MET A 173 -13.62 14.53 9.29
C MET A 173 -13.94 13.97 7.90
N LEU A 174 -14.19 12.66 7.85
CA LEU A 174 -14.64 11.90 6.69
C LEU A 174 -15.99 11.24 6.99
N MET A 175 -16.91 11.27 6.04
CA MET A 175 -18.13 10.49 6.05
C MET A 175 -18.33 9.84 4.67
N ILE A 176 -18.71 8.56 4.68
CA ILE A 176 -18.98 7.79 3.46
C ILE A 176 -20.39 7.19 3.60
N GLU A 177 -21.28 7.55 2.69
CA GLU A 177 -22.64 7.02 2.60
C GLU A 177 -22.64 5.55 2.15
N ALA A 178 -23.77 4.86 2.34
CA ALA A 178 -23.92 3.51 1.79
C ALA A 178 -23.97 3.61 0.26
N GLY A 179 -22.99 2.98 -0.40
CA GLY A 179 -22.95 2.86 -1.86
C GLY A 179 -23.94 1.83 -2.41
#